data_AF-A0A9D2UHH6-F1
#
_entry.id   AF-A0A9D2UHH6-F1
#
_cell.length_a   1.000
_cell.length_b   1.000
_cell.length_c   1.000
_cell.angle_alpha   90.00
_cell.angle_beta   90.00
_cell.angle_gamma   90.00
#
_symmetry.space_group_name_H-M   'P 1'
#
loop_
_entity.id
_entity.type
_entity.pdbx_description
1 polymer ?
#
loop_
_entity_poly.entity_id
_entity_poly.type
_entity_poly.pdbx_seq_one_letter_code
_entity_poly.pdbx_strand_id
1 'polypeptide(L)'
;MKRNLLYSLLLLSSALVGFTSCNDDEFGDTIFPEVSDKLDPTSATFPLDTFLMANYLIPYNMRFDYKMSDTEVNMEYNLIPASYEKSVDMAVLTKYLWYDVYEAIIDRATGDARDEFFMKRYGPKMIMLVGSPAINEASGTEERGLAEGGVKITLYAVNELDVNNMNDLNDLFFRTMHHEFNHILNQSVAMPDDFQEISSGSYDPMNWQTKEDIVARTSGFITAYASKDYSEDFVEVIANYVVSTPEQWERYLLEATRGYEEVDVNASEITQARNDGTFIMITETTNDVTGRPSVYKVLRYTVERDENGTPLRDDEGNLIYVDSDALDGRALIEQKLAKCREYLMTYFAIDMDDLRREVLGKMYVVDADGNPVMQDDAYINKLLQPTVSDPTVTVIDSLRTQVTRFEDYAEQLQNQQQ
;
A
#
# COMPACT_ATOMS: atom_id res chain seq x y z
N MET A 1 45.24 23.08 21.66
CA MET A 1 44.69 24.36 22.20
C MET A 1 43.71 24.88 21.16
N LYS A 2 42.40 25.06 21.33
CA LYS A 2 41.48 25.01 22.46
C LYS A 2 40.17 24.36 21.99
N ARG A 3 39.56 23.62 22.91
CA ARG A 3 38.20 23.04 22.92
C ARG A 3 37.13 24.15 22.85
N ASN A 4 35.94 23.86 22.30
CA ASN A 4 34.60 24.45 22.58
C ASN A 4 33.60 23.97 21.50
N LEU A 5 32.31 23.72 21.70
CA LEU A 5 31.48 23.30 22.83
C LEU A 5 30.11 22.90 22.18
N LEU A 6 29.51 21.81 22.66
CA LEU A 6 28.15 21.32 22.39
C LEU A 6 27.05 22.39 22.28
N TYR A 7 26.05 22.16 21.41
CA TYR A 7 24.63 22.35 21.72
C TYR A 7 23.76 21.37 20.92
N SER A 8 23.31 20.32 21.62
CA SER A 8 22.11 19.55 21.31
C SER A 8 20.89 20.38 21.71
N LEU A 9 19.85 20.43 20.89
CA LEU A 9 18.53 20.90 21.33
C LEU A 9 17.49 19.79 21.10
N LEU A 10 17.31 19.02 22.17
CA LEU A 10 16.13 18.22 22.46
C LEU A 10 15.04 19.19 22.95
N LEU A 11 13.82 19.07 22.46
CA LEU A 11 12.62 19.50 23.18
C LEU A 11 11.76 18.28 23.45
N LEU A 12 12.00 17.73 24.64
CA LEU A 12 11.15 16.77 25.33
C LEU A 12 10.07 17.59 26.07
N SER A 13 8.80 17.32 25.82
CA SER A 13 7.73 17.68 26.75
C SER A 13 6.90 16.45 27.07
N SER A 14 7.39 15.68 28.05
CA SER A 14 6.60 14.70 28.78
C SER A 14 5.73 15.44 29.80
N ALA A 15 4.43 15.50 29.58
CA ALA A 15 3.44 15.81 30.63
C ALA A 15 2.72 14.52 31.01
N LEU A 16 2.87 14.15 32.29
CA LEU A 16 2.23 13.01 32.92
C LEU A 16 0.69 13.18 32.95
N VAL A 17 0.03 12.09 32.53
CA VAL A 17 -1.29 11.58 32.87
C VAL A 17 -2.04 12.30 34.01
N GLY A 18 -3.15 12.94 33.62
CA GLY A 18 -4.33 13.10 34.45
C GLY A 18 -5.51 12.45 33.74
N PHE A 19 -5.93 11.26 34.17
CA PHE A 19 -7.20 10.68 33.77
C PHE A 19 -8.34 11.55 34.31
N THR A 20 -8.95 12.35 33.43
CA THR A 20 -10.31 12.84 33.63
C THR A 20 -11.17 12.25 32.52
N SER A 21 -11.77 11.10 32.82
CA SER A 21 -12.98 10.62 32.14
C SER A 21 -14.03 11.73 32.22
N CYS A 22 -14.40 12.30 31.08
CA CYS A 22 -15.60 13.12 30.98
C CYS A 22 -16.28 12.89 29.62
N ASN A 23 -17.28 12.00 29.72
CA ASN A 23 -18.48 11.82 28.92
C ASN A 23 -18.38 11.45 27.43
N ASP A 24 -19.10 10.37 27.14
CA ASP A 24 -19.62 9.94 25.85
C ASP A 24 -20.24 11.13 25.11
N ASP A 25 -19.55 11.61 24.08
CA ASP A 25 -20.21 12.36 23.02
C ASP A 25 -20.89 11.33 22.10
N GLU A 26 -22.17 11.12 22.38
CA GLU A 26 -23.13 10.48 21.48
C GLU A 26 -23.01 11.17 20.10
N PHE A 27 -22.60 10.43 19.06
CA PHE A 27 -22.44 10.99 17.72
C PHE A 27 -23.77 11.59 17.25
N GLY A 28 -23.86 12.93 17.27
CA GLY A 28 -25.00 13.66 16.74
C GLY A 28 -25.07 13.63 15.21
N ASP A 29 -26.19 14.10 14.67
CA ASP A 29 -26.46 14.19 13.22
C ASP A 29 -25.27 14.80 12.44
N THR A 30 -24.97 14.20 11.30
CA THR A 30 -23.80 14.49 10.45
C THR A 30 -23.70 15.97 10.06
N ILE A 31 -22.57 16.60 10.37
CA ILE A 31 -22.28 18.04 10.17
C ILE A 31 -21.37 18.34 8.96
N PHE A 32 -21.29 17.46 7.95
CA PHE A 32 -20.52 17.77 6.73
C PHE A 32 -21.35 18.69 5.81
N PRO A 33 -20.78 19.80 5.29
CA PRO A 33 -21.50 20.74 4.44
C PRO A 33 -21.81 20.14 3.05
N GLU A 34 -22.95 20.56 2.49
CA GLU A 34 -23.48 20.18 1.18
C GLU A 34 -22.43 20.36 0.05
N VAL A 35 -21.70 19.29 -0.31
CA VAL A 35 -21.38 19.09 -1.72
C VAL A 35 -22.74 18.94 -2.38
N SER A 36 -23.16 19.93 -3.16
CA SER A 36 -24.49 19.98 -3.79
C SER A 36 -24.99 18.58 -4.12
N ASP A 37 -25.92 18.04 -3.33
CA ASP A 37 -26.62 16.75 -3.56
C ASP A 37 -27.37 16.73 -4.90
N LYS A 38 -27.36 17.86 -5.62
CA LYS A 38 -27.94 18.03 -6.93
C LYS A 38 -26.91 17.73 -8.00
N LEU A 39 -27.08 16.57 -8.61
CA LEU A 39 -26.51 16.26 -9.91
C LEU A 39 -27.02 17.28 -10.94
N ASP A 40 -26.11 17.82 -11.76
CA ASP A 40 -26.43 18.71 -12.87
C ASP A 40 -26.37 17.89 -14.19
N PRO A 41 -27.53 17.53 -14.79
CA PRO A 41 -27.56 16.78 -16.04
C PRO A 41 -26.89 17.48 -17.21
N THR A 42 -26.61 18.78 -17.12
CA THR A 42 -25.92 19.55 -18.17
C THR A 42 -24.40 19.58 -17.99
N SER A 43 -23.88 19.13 -16.85
CA SER A 43 -22.45 19.07 -16.60
C SER A 43 -21.79 17.95 -17.39
N ALA A 44 -20.62 18.23 -17.97
CA ALA A 44 -19.77 17.20 -18.59
C ALA A 44 -19.35 16.10 -17.60
N THR A 45 -19.41 16.38 -16.30
CA THR A 45 -19.09 15.42 -15.26
C THR A 45 -20.27 14.58 -14.75
N PHE A 46 -21.49 14.85 -15.24
CA PHE A 46 -22.69 14.18 -14.77
C PHE A 46 -22.58 12.65 -14.74
N PRO A 47 -21.96 11.97 -15.73
CA PRO A 47 -21.85 10.52 -15.69
C PRO A 47 -21.05 10.02 -14.49
N LEU A 48 -19.88 10.62 -14.22
CA LEU A 48 -19.05 10.26 -13.08
C LEU A 48 -19.72 10.68 -11.77
N ASP A 49 -20.25 11.90 -11.65
CA ASP A 49 -20.95 12.35 -10.45
C ASP A 49 -22.10 11.40 -10.08
N THR A 50 -22.88 10.96 -11.08
CA THR A 50 -23.99 10.01 -10.89
C THR A 50 -23.49 8.63 -10.49
N PHE A 51 -22.41 8.14 -11.13
CA PHE A 51 -21.79 6.87 -10.76
C PHE A 51 -21.30 6.89 -9.31
N LEU A 52 -20.61 7.95 -8.88
CA LEU A 52 -20.08 8.08 -7.53
C LEU A 52 -21.20 8.16 -6.49
N MET A 53 -22.28 8.90 -6.78
CA MET A 53 -23.45 8.96 -5.92
C MET A 53 -24.09 7.58 -5.75
N ALA A 54 -24.31 6.86 -6.85
CA ALA A 54 -25.00 5.57 -6.86
C ALA A 54 -24.18 4.42 -6.27
N ASN A 55 -22.85 4.45 -6.41
CA ASN A 55 -21.97 3.35 -6.03
C ASN A 55 -21.17 3.60 -4.74
N TYR A 56 -21.10 4.84 -4.24
CA TYR A 56 -20.33 5.16 -3.02
C TYR A 56 -21.14 5.91 -1.99
N LEU A 57 -21.72 7.06 -2.37
CA LEU A 57 -22.41 7.91 -1.40
C LEU A 57 -23.67 7.23 -0.85
N ILE A 58 -24.58 6.79 -1.72
CA ILE A 58 -25.84 6.16 -1.31
C ILE A 58 -25.60 4.85 -0.55
N PRO A 59 -24.78 3.89 -1.07
CA PRO A 59 -24.62 2.60 -0.41
C PRO A 59 -23.83 2.71 0.91
N TYR A 60 -22.72 3.46 0.92
CA TYR A 60 -21.74 3.40 2.01
C TYR A 60 -21.57 4.69 2.80
N ASN A 61 -22.27 5.78 2.43
CA ASN A 61 -22.01 7.12 2.99
C ASN A 61 -20.53 7.50 2.85
N MET A 62 -19.93 7.16 1.69
CA MET A 62 -18.54 7.50 1.36
C MET A 62 -18.52 8.52 0.22
N ARG A 63 -17.80 9.61 0.46
CA ARG A 63 -17.62 10.69 -0.49
C ARG A 63 -16.36 10.45 -1.33
N PHE A 64 -16.54 10.27 -2.63
CA PHE A 64 -15.42 10.11 -3.55
C PHE A 64 -15.19 11.45 -4.28
N ASP A 65 -14.21 12.21 -3.84
CA ASP A 65 -13.88 13.53 -4.38
C ASP A 65 -12.75 13.42 -5.39
N TYR A 66 -13.06 13.72 -6.64
CA TYR A 66 -12.07 13.86 -7.71
C TYR A 66 -11.92 15.32 -8.20
N LYS A 67 -12.89 16.17 -7.84
CA LYS A 67 -12.81 17.62 -8.00
C LYS A 67 -11.97 18.16 -6.85
N MET A 68 -10.74 18.52 -7.15
CA MET A 68 -9.80 19.05 -6.15
C MET A 68 -10.43 20.26 -5.43
N SER A 69 -10.44 20.22 -4.10
CA SER A 69 -10.90 21.30 -3.24
C SER A 69 -9.73 21.84 -2.42
N ASP A 70 -9.53 23.15 -2.43
CA ASP A 70 -8.48 23.83 -1.65
C ASP A 70 -8.59 23.59 -0.13
N THR A 71 -9.77 23.16 0.35
CA THR A 71 -9.99 22.87 1.78
C THR A 71 -9.65 21.44 2.19
N GLU A 72 -9.53 20.53 1.25
CA GLU A 72 -9.42 19.08 1.52
C GLU A 72 -8.02 18.53 1.23
N VAL A 73 -7.16 19.33 0.59
CA VAL A 73 -5.80 18.98 0.20
C VAL A 73 -4.76 19.82 0.96
N ASN A 74 -3.58 19.26 1.19
CA ASN A 74 -2.48 19.99 1.79
C ASN A 74 -1.87 20.97 0.77
N MET A 75 -2.14 22.26 0.95
CA MET A 75 -1.66 23.34 0.08
C MET A 75 -0.16 23.67 0.26
N GLU A 76 0.55 23.00 1.17
CA GLU A 76 2.02 23.07 1.25
C GLU A 76 2.69 22.38 0.06
N TYR A 77 1.99 21.45 -0.60
CA TYR A 77 2.46 20.78 -1.80
C TYR A 77 1.99 21.49 -3.08
N ASN A 78 2.80 21.44 -4.14
CA ASN A 78 2.40 21.93 -5.47
C ASN A 78 1.54 20.87 -6.18
N LEU A 79 0.25 20.82 -5.82
CA LEU A 79 -0.68 19.79 -6.27
C LEU A 79 -1.40 20.17 -7.56
N ILE A 80 -1.61 19.20 -8.45
CA ILE A 80 -2.45 19.34 -9.65
C ILE A 80 -3.70 18.45 -9.55
N PRO A 81 -4.85 18.85 -10.14
CA PRO A 81 -6.04 18.01 -10.19
C PRO A 81 -5.83 16.72 -10.98
N ALA A 82 -6.56 15.67 -10.61
CA ALA A 82 -6.65 14.45 -11.41
C ALA A 82 -7.42 14.71 -12.72
N SER A 83 -6.99 14.09 -13.82
CA SER A 83 -7.72 14.13 -15.09
C SER A 83 -9.07 13.42 -14.95
N TYR A 84 -10.06 13.79 -15.75
CA TYR A 84 -11.38 13.17 -15.69
C TYR A 84 -11.31 11.67 -16.02
N GLU A 85 -10.55 11.29 -17.03
CA GLU A 85 -10.37 9.91 -17.48
C GLU A 85 -9.69 9.06 -16.39
N LYS A 86 -8.67 9.62 -15.73
CA LYS A 86 -7.99 8.95 -14.61
C LYS A 86 -8.87 8.87 -13.37
N SER A 87 -9.73 9.86 -13.16
CA SER A 87 -10.74 9.83 -12.11
C SER A 87 -11.80 8.75 -12.35
N VAL A 88 -12.24 8.57 -13.61
CA VAL A 88 -13.12 7.46 -14.01
C VAL A 88 -12.44 6.13 -13.75
N ASP A 89 -11.20 5.95 -14.21
CA ASP A 89 -10.44 4.72 -13.99
C ASP A 89 -10.30 4.39 -12.50
N MET A 90 -9.86 5.36 -11.69
CA MET A 90 -9.69 5.15 -10.25
C MET A 90 -11.03 4.87 -9.57
N ALA A 91 -12.12 5.53 -9.97
CA ALA A 91 -13.45 5.30 -9.41
C ALA A 91 -13.96 3.89 -9.71
N VAL A 92 -13.83 3.38 -10.94
CA VAL A 92 -14.31 2.03 -11.27
C VAL A 92 -13.39 0.95 -10.71
N LEU A 93 -12.07 1.20 -10.66
CA LEU A 93 -11.10 0.26 -10.08
C LEU A 93 -11.19 0.19 -8.56
N THR A 94 -11.43 1.32 -7.87
CA THR A 94 -11.73 1.33 -6.42
C THR A 94 -12.93 0.44 -6.12
N LYS A 95 -13.97 0.48 -6.95
CA LYS A 95 -15.12 -0.39 -6.77
C LYS A 95 -14.73 -1.85 -7.00
N TYR A 96 -14.15 -2.12 -8.16
CA TYR A 96 -13.87 -3.48 -8.62
C TYR A 96 -12.82 -4.20 -7.77
N LEU A 97 -11.66 -3.58 -7.54
CA LEU A 97 -10.50 -4.18 -6.87
C LEU A 97 -10.54 -4.06 -5.34
N TRP A 98 -11.46 -3.27 -4.78
CA TRP A 98 -11.51 -3.05 -3.34
C TRP A 98 -12.91 -3.26 -2.73
N TYR A 99 -13.91 -2.44 -3.05
CA TYR A 99 -15.24 -2.60 -2.44
C TYR A 99 -15.88 -3.95 -2.77
N ASP A 100 -15.93 -4.33 -4.04
CA ASP A 100 -16.52 -5.60 -4.48
C ASP A 100 -15.76 -6.82 -3.92
N VAL A 101 -14.47 -6.66 -3.60
CA VAL A 101 -13.67 -7.71 -2.95
C VAL A 101 -14.16 -7.91 -1.52
N TYR A 102 -14.19 -6.85 -0.70
CA TYR A 102 -14.62 -6.97 0.69
C TYR A 102 -16.08 -7.39 0.82
N GLU A 103 -16.97 -6.90 -0.06
CA GLU A 103 -18.36 -7.39 -0.11
C GLU A 103 -18.42 -8.89 -0.37
N ALA A 104 -17.68 -9.39 -1.37
CA ALA A 104 -17.66 -10.82 -1.67
C ALA A 104 -17.16 -11.68 -0.50
N ILE A 105 -16.18 -11.18 0.27
CA ILE A 105 -15.65 -11.86 1.46
C ILE A 105 -16.70 -11.92 2.57
N ILE A 106 -17.34 -10.79 2.86
CA ILE A 106 -18.35 -10.71 3.93
C ILE A 106 -19.60 -11.51 3.58
N ASP A 107 -20.04 -11.48 2.33
CA ASP A 107 -21.15 -12.30 1.84
C ASP A 107 -20.87 -13.80 2.01
N ARG A 108 -19.64 -14.24 1.68
CA ARG A 108 -19.22 -15.64 1.86
C ARG A 108 -19.15 -16.04 3.34
N ALA A 109 -18.68 -15.15 4.20
CA ALA A 109 -18.50 -15.43 5.62
C ALA A 109 -19.81 -15.48 6.41
N THR A 110 -20.74 -14.57 6.10
CA THR A 110 -22.00 -14.42 6.86
C THR A 110 -23.13 -15.30 6.30
N GLY A 111 -23.04 -15.73 5.04
CA GLY A 111 -24.09 -16.51 4.37
C GLY A 111 -25.38 -15.74 4.12
N ASP A 112 -25.39 -14.44 4.44
CA ASP A 112 -26.43 -13.48 4.10
C ASP A 112 -25.79 -12.48 3.16
N ALA A 113 -26.36 -12.28 1.97
CA ALA A 113 -25.80 -11.40 0.93
C ALA A 113 -25.89 -9.90 1.29
N ARG A 114 -25.99 -9.61 2.60
CA ARG A 114 -26.44 -8.35 3.17
C ARG A 114 -26.03 -8.12 4.63
N ASP A 115 -24.79 -8.41 5.03
CA ASP A 115 -24.18 -7.41 5.93
C ASP A 115 -23.80 -6.17 5.10
N GLU A 116 -24.83 -5.56 4.47
CA GLU A 116 -24.81 -4.37 3.58
C GLU A 116 -24.13 -3.17 4.26
N PHE A 117 -23.77 -3.32 5.53
CA PHE A 117 -23.21 -2.30 6.38
C PHE A 117 -21.72 -2.47 6.61
N PHE A 118 -21.04 -3.56 6.22
CA PHE A 118 -19.62 -3.71 6.56
C PHE A 118 -18.77 -2.55 6.02
N MET A 119 -18.80 -2.32 4.71
CA MET A 119 -18.10 -1.19 4.10
C MET A 119 -18.70 0.17 4.50
N LYS A 120 -19.99 0.24 4.80
CA LYS A 120 -20.62 1.46 5.34
C LYS A 120 -20.14 1.82 6.75
N ARG A 121 -19.88 0.79 7.56
CA ARG A 121 -19.49 0.90 8.97
C ARG A 121 -17.99 1.17 9.09
N TYR A 122 -17.19 0.34 8.44
CA TYR A 122 -15.73 0.34 8.60
C TYR A 122 -14.98 1.02 7.46
N GLY A 123 -15.61 1.24 6.29
CA GLY A 123 -14.96 1.93 5.19
C GLY A 123 -14.72 3.42 5.50
N PRO A 124 -13.79 4.05 4.76
CA PRO A 124 -13.52 5.48 4.89
C PRO A 124 -14.77 6.28 4.56
N LYS A 125 -14.87 7.49 5.09
CA LYS A 125 -15.96 8.43 4.75
C LYS A 125 -15.60 9.30 3.57
N MET A 126 -14.32 9.38 3.22
CA MET A 126 -13.87 10.15 2.07
C MET A 126 -12.67 9.51 1.38
N ILE A 127 -12.69 9.55 0.06
CA ILE A 127 -11.52 9.34 -0.79
C ILE A 127 -11.31 10.63 -1.59
N MET A 128 -10.11 11.20 -1.53
CA MET A 128 -9.72 12.37 -2.32
C MET A 128 -8.68 11.99 -3.37
N LEU A 129 -8.93 12.34 -4.63
CA LEU A 129 -7.98 12.14 -5.72
C LEU A 129 -7.15 13.40 -5.96
N VAL A 130 -5.83 13.22 -6.01
CA VAL A 130 -4.87 14.26 -6.38
C VAL A 130 -4.04 13.76 -7.55
N GLY A 131 -3.93 14.59 -8.59
CA GLY A 131 -3.33 14.20 -9.86
C GLY A 131 -1.81 14.03 -9.81
N SER A 132 -1.11 14.83 -9.00
CA SER A 132 0.35 14.77 -8.85
C SER A 132 0.78 14.02 -7.60
N PRO A 133 2.03 13.53 -7.55
CA PRO A 133 2.70 13.18 -6.31
C PRO A 133 2.69 14.33 -5.29
N ALA A 134 2.63 14.02 -4.00
CA ALA A 134 2.92 14.97 -2.94
C ALA A 134 4.40 14.89 -2.58
N ILE A 135 5.20 15.85 -3.04
CA ILE A 135 6.65 15.87 -2.79
C ILE A 135 6.95 16.90 -1.73
N ASN A 136 7.56 16.47 -0.63
CA ASN A 136 8.13 17.38 0.35
C ASN A 136 9.38 18.06 -0.24
N GLU A 137 9.30 19.37 -0.48
CA GLU A 137 10.40 20.11 -1.13
C GLU A 137 11.71 20.11 -0.31
N ALA A 138 11.66 19.90 1.01
CA ALA A 138 12.82 19.92 1.88
C ALA A 138 13.54 18.56 1.95
N SER A 139 12.80 17.46 1.98
CA SER A 139 13.36 16.10 2.06
C SER A 139 13.42 15.38 0.71
N GLY A 140 12.69 15.85 -0.31
CA GLY A 140 12.50 15.18 -1.59
C GLY A 140 11.68 13.88 -1.49
N THR A 141 11.04 13.64 -0.34
CA THR A 141 10.24 12.43 -0.10
C THR A 141 8.84 12.58 -0.69
N GLU A 142 8.37 11.52 -1.34
CA GLU A 142 7.06 11.43 -1.95
C GLU A 142 6.05 10.78 -0.98
N GLU A 143 4.93 11.44 -0.73
CA GLU A 143 3.76 10.87 -0.04
C GLU A 143 2.83 10.24 -1.09
N ARG A 144 2.60 8.93 -0.96
CA ARG A 144 1.77 8.14 -1.89
C ARG A 144 0.29 8.09 -1.47
N GLY A 145 0.01 8.31 -0.20
CA GLY A 145 -1.32 8.53 0.33
C GLY A 145 -1.26 9.01 1.78
N LEU A 146 -2.35 9.61 2.24
CA LEU A 146 -2.48 10.10 3.60
C LEU A 146 -3.86 9.72 4.13
N ALA A 147 -3.91 8.99 5.25
CA ALA A 147 -5.13 8.90 6.03
C ALA A 147 -5.16 9.92 7.16
N GLU A 148 -6.11 10.84 7.10
CA GLU A 148 -6.37 11.76 8.20
C GLU A 148 -7.44 11.16 9.12
N GLY A 149 -6.99 10.63 10.26
CA GLY A 149 -7.87 10.22 11.37
C GLY A 149 -8.81 9.06 11.06
N GLY A 150 -8.51 8.20 10.08
CA GLY A 150 -9.35 7.06 9.69
C GLY A 150 -10.65 7.44 8.96
N VAL A 151 -10.82 8.70 8.59
CA VAL A 151 -12.05 9.20 7.94
C VAL A 151 -11.82 9.49 6.45
N LYS A 152 -10.64 9.99 6.10
CA LYS A 152 -10.27 10.40 4.74
C LYS A 152 -9.04 9.66 4.27
N ILE A 153 -9.06 9.13 3.04
CA ILE A 153 -7.88 8.61 2.32
C ILE A 153 -7.61 9.54 1.14
N THR A 154 -6.42 10.13 1.08
CA THR A 154 -5.97 10.88 -0.10
C THR A 154 -5.09 9.99 -0.96
N LEU A 155 -5.39 9.90 -2.27
CA LEU A 155 -4.61 9.17 -3.26
C LEU A 155 -3.89 10.18 -4.17
N TYR A 156 -2.56 10.17 -4.12
CA TYR A 156 -1.70 11.03 -4.94
C TYR A 156 -1.28 10.35 -6.24
N ALA A 157 -0.71 11.12 -7.17
CA ALA A 157 -0.21 10.62 -8.45
C ALA A 157 -1.26 9.91 -9.33
N VAL A 158 -2.55 10.27 -9.19
CA VAL A 158 -3.64 9.64 -9.97
C VAL A 158 -3.45 9.81 -11.48
N ASN A 159 -2.75 10.86 -11.93
CA ASN A 159 -2.45 11.04 -13.35
C ASN A 159 -1.42 10.03 -13.89
N GLU A 160 -0.69 9.35 -13.00
CA GLU A 160 0.30 8.30 -13.33
C GLU A 160 -0.33 6.90 -13.37
N LEU A 161 -1.60 6.75 -13.01
CA LEU A 161 -2.32 5.48 -13.02
C LEU A 161 -2.22 4.81 -14.41
N ASP A 162 -1.70 3.59 -14.47
CA ASP A 162 -1.66 2.78 -15.69
C ASP A 162 -2.36 1.44 -15.48
N VAL A 163 -3.52 1.28 -16.13
CA VAL A 163 -4.31 0.03 -16.06
C VAL A 163 -3.60 -1.18 -16.67
N ASN A 164 -2.55 -0.95 -17.46
CA ASN A 164 -1.74 -2.02 -18.03
C ASN A 164 -0.75 -2.59 -17.02
N ASN A 165 -0.37 -1.84 -15.99
CA ASN A 165 0.63 -2.24 -15.00
C ASN A 165 0.01 -2.44 -13.62
N MET A 166 -0.33 -3.70 -13.32
CA MET A 166 -0.92 -4.07 -12.02
C MET A 166 0.02 -3.82 -10.83
N ASN A 167 1.34 -3.90 -11.05
CA ASN A 167 2.30 -3.59 -9.99
C ASN A 167 2.23 -2.10 -9.62
N ASP A 168 2.18 -1.21 -10.62
CA ASP A 168 2.04 0.23 -10.38
C ASP A 168 0.71 0.55 -9.69
N LEU A 169 -0.40 -0.11 -10.07
CA LEU A 169 -1.69 0.04 -9.39
C LEU A 169 -1.58 -0.32 -7.90
N ASN A 170 -0.90 -1.42 -7.56
CA ASN A 170 -0.69 -1.83 -6.17
C ASN A 170 0.26 -0.88 -5.43
N ASP A 171 1.36 -0.48 -6.06
CA ASP A 171 2.41 0.33 -5.46
C ASP A 171 2.03 1.79 -5.23
N LEU A 172 1.14 2.33 -6.06
CA LEU A 172 0.64 3.70 -5.96
C LEU A 172 -0.64 3.77 -5.10
N PHE A 173 -1.55 2.80 -5.23
CA PHE A 173 -2.91 2.94 -4.70
C PHE A 173 -3.34 1.79 -3.79
N PHE A 174 -3.47 0.56 -4.31
CA PHE A 174 -4.24 -0.47 -3.60
C PHE A 174 -3.56 -0.99 -2.34
N ARG A 175 -2.21 -1.08 -2.29
CA ARG A 175 -1.51 -1.42 -1.05
C ARG A 175 -1.82 -0.38 0.03
N THR A 176 -1.73 0.90 -0.30
CA THR A 176 -2.05 2.02 0.61
C THR A 176 -3.51 1.96 1.06
N MET A 177 -4.44 1.68 0.15
CA MET A 177 -5.87 1.57 0.51
C MET A 177 -6.13 0.42 1.49
N HIS A 178 -5.51 -0.75 1.27
CA HIS A 178 -5.60 -1.87 2.23
C HIS A 178 -4.92 -1.54 3.56
N HIS A 179 -3.77 -0.86 3.54
CA HIS A 179 -3.05 -0.41 4.73
C HIS A 179 -3.94 0.49 5.59
N GLU A 180 -4.47 1.56 5.01
CA GLU A 180 -5.29 2.53 5.73
C GLU A 180 -6.61 1.94 6.19
N PHE A 181 -7.19 1.03 5.40
CA PHE A 181 -8.40 0.33 5.83
C PHE A 181 -8.19 -0.48 7.10
N ASN A 182 -7.05 -1.16 7.22
CA ASN A 182 -6.75 -1.92 8.43
C ASN A 182 -6.49 -1.01 9.63
N HIS A 183 -5.93 0.19 9.43
CA HIS A 183 -5.90 1.21 10.49
C HIS A 183 -7.32 1.57 10.98
N ILE A 184 -8.29 1.73 10.08
CA ILE A 184 -9.70 2.01 10.45
C ILE A 184 -10.33 0.83 11.22
N LEU A 185 -10.06 -0.41 10.81
CA LEU A 185 -10.51 -1.59 11.55
C LEU A 185 -9.93 -1.60 12.97
N ASN A 186 -8.64 -1.28 13.12
CA ASN A 186 -7.93 -1.24 14.40
C ASN A 186 -8.43 -0.13 15.35
N GLN A 187 -9.05 0.93 14.82
CA GLN A 187 -9.74 1.93 15.64
C GLN A 187 -11.04 1.39 16.26
N SER A 188 -11.67 0.41 15.60
CA SER A 188 -12.93 -0.18 16.06
C SER A 188 -12.70 -1.35 17.03
N VAL A 189 -11.64 -2.13 16.80
CA VAL A 189 -11.22 -3.25 17.65
C VAL A 189 -9.72 -3.14 17.84
N ALA A 190 -9.24 -3.13 19.09
CA ALA A 190 -7.81 -3.03 19.34
C ALA A 190 -7.05 -4.24 18.80
N MET A 191 -5.84 -4.00 18.26
CA MET A 191 -4.92 -5.06 17.85
C MET A 191 -4.53 -5.96 19.04
N PRO A 192 -4.09 -7.21 18.80
CA PRO A 192 -3.59 -8.07 19.87
C PRO A 192 -2.36 -7.46 20.57
N ASP A 193 -2.43 -7.30 21.90
CA ASP A 193 -1.36 -6.69 22.72
C ASP A 193 -0.01 -7.42 22.59
N ASP A 194 -0.05 -8.73 22.33
CA ASP A 194 1.13 -9.59 22.20
C ASP A 194 1.74 -9.59 20.80
N PHE A 195 1.16 -8.86 19.84
CA PHE A 195 1.75 -8.69 18.50
C PHE A 195 3.09 -7.93 18.59
N GLN A 196 3.12 -6.84 19.36
CA GLN A 196 4.32 -6.01 19.53
C GLN A 196 5.50 -6.78 20.17
N GLU A 197 5.21 -7.87 20.91
CA GLU A 197 6.23 -8.68 21.56
C GLU A 197 7.08 -9.46 20.55
N ILE A 198 6.54 -9.75 19.35
CA ILE A 198 7.26 -10.48 18.29
C ILE A 198 8.51 -9.73 17.84
N SER A 199 8.45 -8.40 17.75
CA SER A 199 9.56 -7.54 17.31
C SER A 199 10.04 -6.58 18.41
N SER A 200 9.87 -6.98 19.68
CA SER A 200 10.29 -6.17 20.82
C SER A 200 11.78 -5.85 20.76
N GLY A 201 12.12 -4.56 20.78
CA GLY A 201 13.50 -4.08 20.70
C GLY A 201 14.07 -3.93 19.27
N SER A 202 13.34 -4.37 18.25
CA SER A 202 13.76 -4.25 16.83
C SER A 202 13.09 -3.10 16.07
N TYR A 203 12.05 -2.47 16.64
CA TYR A 203 11.42 -1.27 16.05
C TYR A 203 12.39 -0.08 16.02
N ASP A 204 12.35 0.67 14.92
CA ASP A 204 13.25 1.75 14.58
C ASP A 204 12.47 3.00 14.11
N PRO A 205 11.84 3.73 15.05
CA PRO A 205 10.97 4.86 14.72
C PRO A 205 11.71 6.05 14.10
N MET A 206 13.05 6.07 14.13
CA MET A 206 13.86 7.22 13.71
C MET A 206 14.56 7.03 12.37
N ASN A 207 14.88 5.79 11.98
CA ASN A 207 15.72 5.53 10.80
C ASN A 207 15.07 4.58 9.77
N TRP A 208 13.78 4.27 9.91
CA TRP A 208 13.08 3.40 8.96
C TRP A 208 13.11 3.96 7.52
N GLN A 209 13.12 5.29 7.35
CA GLN A 209 13.13 5.96 6.04
C GLN A 209 14.40 5.71 5.23
N THR A 210 15.51 5.40 5.91
CA THR A 210 16.81 5.13 5.27
C THR A 210 17.15 3.64 5.29
N LYS A 211 16.23 2.80 5.78
CA LYS A 211 16.38 1.35 5.81
C LYS A 211 15.80 0.77 4.54
N GLU A 212 16.51 -0.19 3.96
CA GLU A 212 16.03 -0.94 2.81
C GLU A 212 15.05 -2.02 3.27
N ASP A 213 13.97 -2.24 2.51
CA ASP A 213 12.97 -3.29 2.81
C ASP A 213 13.63 -4.66 2.97
N ILE A 214 14.64 -4.93 2.13
CA ILE A 214 15.33 -6.22 2.15
C ILE A 214 16.08 -6.47 3.47
N VAL A 215 16.61 -5.42 4.09
CA VAL A 215 17.26 -5.48 5.41
C VAL A 215 16.21 -5.57 6.50
N ALA A 216 15.09 -4.85 6.37
CA ALA A 216 14.00 -4.91 7.34
C ALA A 216 13.38 -6.32 7.45
N ARG A 217 13.30 -7.06 6.33
CA ARG A 217 12.76 -8.43 6.27
C ARG A 217 13.54 -9.43 7.11
N THR A 218 14.86 -9.31 7.23
CA THR A 218 15.64 -10.22 8.10
C THR A 218 15.31 -10.05 9.56
N SER A 219 14.98 -8.81 9.95
CA SER A 219 14.53 -8.49 11.31
C SER A 219 13.04 -8.77 11.52
N GLY A 220 12.37 -9.44 10.57
CA GLY A 220 10.98 -9.85 10.66
C GLY A 220 9.95 -8.79 10.25
N PHE A 221 10.35 -7.72 9.54
CA PHE A 221 9.44 -6.68 9.04
C PHE A 221 9.22 -6.79 7.54
N ILE A 222 7.97 -6.82 7.07
CA ILE A 222 7.69 -7.05 5.64
C ILE A 222 8.20 -5.92 4.72
N THR A 223 8.27 -4.71 5.26
CA THR A 223 8.83 -3.48 4.65
C THR A 223 9.67 -2.73 5.69
N ALA A 224 10.48 -1.76 5.23
CA ALA A 224 11.17 -0.85 6.12
C ALA A 224 10.18 0.00 6.94
N TYR A 225 9.07 0.42 6.35
CA TYR A 225 8.02 1.17 7.05
C TYR A 225 7.39 0.39 8.20
N ALA A 226 7.18 -0.92 8.03
CA ALA A 226 6.74 -1.81 9.10
C ALA A 226 7.68 -1.81 10.32
N SER A 227 8.96 -1.42 10.17
CA SER A 227 9.88 -1.31 11.30
C SER A 227 9.69 -0.04 12.14
N LYS A 228 8.86 0.91 11.71
CA LYS A 228 8.62 2.19 12.42
C LYS A 228 8.02 1.94 13.82
N ASP A 229 6.92 1.22 13.89
CA ASP A 229 6.23 0.84 15.12
C ASP A 229 5.27 -0.35 14.89
N TYR A 230 4.75 -0.90 15.98
CA TYR A 230 3.92 -2.11 15.94
C TYR A 230 2.57 -1.93 15.24
N SER A 231 2.05 -0.70 15.19
CA SER A 231 0.77 -0.41 14.53
C SER A 231 0.94 -0.44 13.02
N GLU A 232 2.02 0.16 12.50
CA GLU A 232 2.36 0.10 11.08
C GLU A 232 2.74 -1.31 10.65
N ASP A 233 3.53 -2.02 11.46
CA ASP A 233 3.93 -3.41 11.22
C ASP A 233 2.73 -4.33 11.00
N PHE A 234 1.72 -4.20 11.87
CA PHE A 234 0.51 -5.02 11.80
C PHE A 234 -0.25 -4.82 10.48
N VAL A 235 -0.50 -3.57 10.10
CA VAL A 235 -1.27 -3.27 8.90
C VAL A 235 -0.45 -3.50 7.63
N GLU A 236 0.87 -3.31 7.67
CA GLU A 236 1.76 -3.57 6.54
C GLU A 236 1.82 -5.06 6.21
N VAL A 237 1.85 -5.95 7.22
CA VAL A 237 1.78 -7.39 6.98
C VAL A 237 0.50 -7.75 6.22
N ILE A 238 -0.65 -7.20 6.62
CA ILE A 238 -1.93 -7.45 5.94
C ILE A 238 -1.91 -6.87 4.53
N ALA A 239 -1.59 -5.59 4.38
CA ALA A 239 -1.63 -4.88 3.10
C ALA A 239 -0.70 -5.51 2.07
N ASN A 240 0.54 -5.83 2.44
CA ASN A 240 1.48 -6.50 1.55
C ASN A 240 1.03 -7.94 1.26
N TYR A 241 0.48 -8.67 2.23
CA TYR A 241 -0.01 -10.02 1.98
C TYR A 241 -1.17 -10.05 0.99
N VAL A 242 -2.17 -9.17 1.11
CA VAL A 242 -3.38 -9.29 0.28
C VAL A 242 -3.15 -8.94 -1.20
N VAL A 243 -2.21 -8.04 -1.50
CA VAL A 243 -1.94 -7.59 -2.88
C VAL A 243 -0.79 -8.31 -3.59
N SER A 244 0.13 -8.93 -2.84
CA SER A 244 1.31 -9.56 -3.43
C SER A 244 0.95 -10.84 -4.18
N THR A 245 1.59 -11.10 -5.31
CA THR A 245 1.51 -12.41 -5.97
C THR A 245 2.18 -13.50 -5.12
N PRO A 246 1.90 -14.80 -5.38
CA PRO A 246 2.60 -15.90 -4.72
C PRO A 246 4.13 -15.79 -4.76
N GLU A 247 4.74 -15.48 -5.91
CA GLU A 247 6.20 -15.35 -6.05
C GLU A 247 6.72 -14.09 -5.37
N GLN A 248 5.99 -12.98 -5.40
CA GLN A 248 6.39 -11.78 -4.66
C GLN A 248 6.44 -12.07 -3.16
N TRP A 249 5.42 -12.75 -2.63
CA TRP A 249 5.37 -13.13 -1.22
C TRP A 249 6.47 -14.13 -0.84
N GLU A 250 6.67 -15.19 -1.63
CA GLU A 250 7.75 -16.16 -1.35
C GLU A 250 9.13 -15.49 -1.49
N ARG A 251 9.29 -14.54 -2.41
CA ARG A 251 10.52 -13.74 -2.50
C ARG A 251 10.76 -12.95 -1.21
N TYR A 252 9.72 -12.32 -0.63
CA TYR A 252 9.87 -11.62 0.65
C TYR A 252 10.29 -12.56 1.78
N LEU A 253 9.68 -13.75 1.85
CA LEU A 253 10.05 -14.77 2.84
C LEU A 253 11.48 -15.29 2.62
N LEU A 254 11.90 -15.48 1.37
CA LEU A 254 13.26 -15.91 1.02
C LEU A 254 14.30 -14.82 1.31
N GLU A 255 13.97 -13.55 1.11
CA GLU A 255 14.83 -12.44 1.51
C GLU A 255 14.99 -12.40 3.04
N ALA A 256 13.92 -12.69 3.78
CA ALA A 256 13.94 -12.74 5.24
C ALA A 256 14.81 -13.87 5.83
N THR A 257 15.25 -14.86 5.03
CA THR A 257 16.17 -15.92 5.48
C THR A 257 17.64 -15.62 5.18
N ARG A 258 17.98 -14.43 4.70
CA ARG A 258 19.35 -14.08 4.26
C ARG A 258 19.99 -13.11 5.24
N GLY A 259 21.31 -13.17 5.39
CA GLY A 259 22.09 -12.13 6.08
C GLY A 259 22.59 -11.06 5.11
N TYR A 260 22.93 -9.89 5.67
CA TYR A 260 23.46 -8.74 4.92
C TYR A 260 24.63 -8.12 5.65
N GLU A 261 25.54 -7.52 4.89
CA GLU A 261 26.65 -6.75 5.42
C GLU A 261 26.89 -5.49 4.59
N GLU A 262 27.37 -4.44 5.26
CA GLU A 262 27.94 -3.28 4.59
C GLU A 262 29.46 -3.41 4.57
N VAL A 263 30.06 -3.27 3.38
CA VAL A 263 31.50 -3.36 3.19
C VAL A 263 32.03 -2.17 2.40
N ASP A 264 33.21 -1.70 2.76
CA ASP A 264 33.94 -0.70 1.99
C ASP A 264 34.61 -1.38 0.78
N VAL A 265 34.25 -0.93 -0.43
CA VAL A 265 34.77 -1.44 -1.71
C VAL A 265 35.52 -0.33 -2.42
N ASN A 266 36.78 -0.58 -2.78
CA ASN A 266 37.56 0.41 -3.55
C ASN A 266 36.91 0.63 -4.92
N ALA A 267 37.00 1.86 -5.44
CA ALA A 267 36.43 2.19 -6.75
C ALA A 267 36.98 1.33 -7.91
N SER A 268 38.19 0.78 -7.77
CA SER A 268 38.77 -0.17 -8.73
C SER A 268 38.09 -1.55 -8.74
N GLU A 269 37.42 -1.93 -7.65
CA GLU A 269 36.85 -3.27 -7.43
C GLU A 269 35.33 -3.28 -7.59
N ILE A 270 34.68 -2.12 -7.70
CA ILE A 270 33.22 -2.00 -7.73
C ILE A 270 32.55 -2.79 -8.86
N THR A 271 33.22 -2.93 -10.01
CA THR A 271 32.69 -3.72 -11.13
C THR A 271 32.63 -5.21 -10.77
N GLN A 272 33.65 -5.72 -10.06
CA GLN A 272 33.64 -7.10 -9.60
C GLN A 272 32.57 -7.31 -8.53
N ALA A 273 32.47 -6.39 -7.56
CA ALA A 273 31.45 -6.45 -6.53
C ALA A 273 30.03 -6.51 -7.13
N ARG A 274 29.73 -5.67 -8.14
CA ARG A 274 28.44 -5.67 -8.85
C ARG A 274 28.14 -6.98 -9.59
N ASN A 275 29.17 -7.75 -9.95
CA ASN A 275 29.04 -8.94 -10.79
C ASN A 275 29.16 -10.26 -10.00
N ASP A 276 29.49 -10.23 -8.71
CA ASP A 276 29.69 -11.46 -7.92
C ASP A 276 28.37 -12.12 -7.47
N GLY A 277 27.23 -11.46 -7.74
CA GLY A 277 25.88 -11.92 -7.42
C GLY A 277 25.43 -11.58 -6.00
N THR A 278 26.27 -10.93 -5.18
CA THR A 278 25.93 -10.54 -3.80
C THR A 278 25.51 -9.08 -3.67
N PHE A 279 25.87 -8.23 -4.65
CA PHE A 279 25.60 -6.80 -4.63
C PHE A 279 24.11 -6.49 -4.58
N ILE A 280 23.74 -5.54 -3.71
CA ILE A 280 22.39 -4.98 -3.65
C ILE A 280 22.44 -3.53 -4.09
N MET A 281 23.21 -2.71 -3.37
CA MET A 281 23.33 -1.29 -3.68
C MET A 281 24.57 -0.64 -3.07
N ILE A 282 24.82 0.61 -3.49
CA ILE A 282 25.78 1.50 -2.85
C ILE A 282 24.99 2.38 -1.88
N THR A 283 25.35 2.35 -0.60
CA THR A 283 24.70 3.17 0.45
C THR A 283 25.42 4.50 0.64
N GLU A 284 26.74 4.54 0.47
CA GLU A 284 27.54 5.76 0.57
C GLU A 284 28.69 5.79 -0.46
N THR A 285 29.09 6.98 -0.89
CA THR A 285 30.27 7.17 -1.76
C THR A 285 31.23 8.19 -1.16
N THR A 286 32.48 7.78 -0.98
CA THR A 286 33.58 8.66 -0.61
C THR A 286 34.35 9.08 -1.85
N ASN A 287 34.62 10.38 -1.99
CA ASN A 287 35.38 10.94 -3.10
C ASN A 287 36.83 11.26 -2.70
N ASP A 288 37.75 11.16 -3.65
CA ASP A 288 39.13 11.63 -3.51
C ASP A 288 39.23 13.17 -3.59
N VAL A 289 40.46 13.68 -3.43
CA VAL A 289 40.76 15.12 -3.51
C VAL A 289 40.44 15.76 -4.86
N THR A 290 40.22 14.96 -5.90
CA THR A 290 39.83 15.42 -7.24
C THR A 290 38.31 15.36 -7.47
N GLY A 291 37.54 14.94 -6.46
CA GLY A 291 36.09 14.78 -6.53
C GLY A 291 35.64 13.49 -7.22
N ARG A 292 36.54 12.51 -7.42
CA ARG A 292 36.20 11.22 -8.03
C ARG A 292 35.92 10.17 -6.95
N PRO A 293 34.95 9.26 -7.15
CA PRO A 293 34.72 8.17 -6.21
C PRO A 293 35.99 7.35 -5.96
N SER A 294 36.35 7.18 -4.70
CA SER A 294 37.52 6.40 -4.25
C SER A 294 37.10 5.13 -3.51
N VAL A 295 36.06 5.20 -2.69
CA VAL A 295 35.49 4.07 -1.94
C VAL A 295 33.98 4.14 -2.00
N TYR A 296 33.33 3.00 -2.20
CA TYR A 296 31.89 2.82 -2.10
C TYR A 296 31.58 1.97 -0.87
N LYS A 297 30.65 2.43 -0.04
CA LYS A 297 30.02 1.54 0.94
C LYS A 297 28.94 0.75 0.22
N VAL A 298 29.10 -0.56 0.20
CA VAL A 298 28.25 -1.49 -0.54
C VAL A 298 27.48 -2.36 0.44
N LEU A 299 26.15 -2.32 0.34
CA LEU A 299 25.26 -3.29 0.96
C LEU A 299 25.22 -4.53 0.05
N ARG A 300 25.50 -5.70 0.62
CA ARG A 300 25.49 -6.99 -0.09
C ARG A 300 24.98 -8.12 0.80
N TYR A 301 24.57 -9.21 0.17
CA TYR A 301 24.24 -10.45 0.89
C TYR A 301 25.48 -11.04 1.58
N THR A 302 25.32 -11.49 2.81
CA THR A 302 26.31 -12.32 3.50
C THR A 302 26.23 -13.74 2.96
N VAL A 303 27.37 -14.24 2.47
CA VAL A 303 27.49 -15.57 1.84
C VAL A 303 28.78 -16.23 2.30
N GLU A 304 28.84 -17.56 2.21
CA GLU A 304 30.10 -18.27 2.36
C GLU A 304 31.06 -17.90 1.24
N ARG A 305 32.34 -17.75 1.58
CA ARG A 305 33.40 -17.35 0.63
C ARG A 305 34.61 -18.27 0.76
N ASP A 306 35.32 -18.47 -0.35
CA ASP A 306 36.59 -19.20 -0.36
C ASP A 306 37.75 -18.38 0.24
N GLU A 307 38.94 -18.97 0.31
CA GLU A 307 40.15 -18.30 0.82
C GLU A 307 40.54 -17.04 0.03
N ASN A 308 40.04 -16.89 -1.20
CA ASN A 308 40.28 -15.74 -2.07
C ASN A 308 39.15 -14.69 -1.99
N GLY A 309 38.13 -14.92 -1.15
CA GLY A 309 36.98 -14.04 -1.00
C GLY A 309 35.91 -14.18 -2.09
N THR A 310 35.96 -15.24 -2.91
CA THR A 310 34.97 -15.51 -3.95
C THR A 310 33.72 -16.16 -3.32
N PRO A 311 32.50 -15.70 -3.64
CA PRO A 311 31.27 -16.35 -3.17
C PRO A 311 31.19 -17.83 -3.55
N LEU A 312 30.92 -18.69 -2.57
CA LEU A 312 30.69 -20.10 -2.77
C LEU A 312 29.26 -20.35 -3.27
N ARG A 313 29.10 -21.44 -4.01
CA ARG A 313 27.82 -21.88 -4.57
C ARG A 313 27.57 -23.34 -4.23
N ASP A 314 26.30 -23.68 -4.04
CA ASP A 314 25.85 -25.05 -3.86
C ASP A 314 25.92 -25.86 -5.19
N ASP A 315 25.53 -27.13 -5.13
CA ASP A 315 25.54 -28.04 -6.28
C ASP A 315 24.57 -27.61 -7.40
N GLU A 316 23.60 -26.74 -7.10
CA GLU A 316 22.63 -26.19 -8.05
C GLU A 316 23.11 -24.86 -8.66
N GLY A 317 24.23 -24.32 -8.18
CA GLY A 317 24.81 -23.05 -8.61
C GLY A 317 24.25 -21.84 -7.88
N ASN A 318 23.45 -22.01 -6.82
CA ASN A 318 22.94 -20.92 -6.01
C ASN A 318 23.99 -20.48 -4.99
N LEU A 319 23.96 -19.20 -4.58
CA LEU A 319 24.85 -18.70 -3.53
C LEU A 319 24.52 -19.37 -2.19
N ILE A 320 25.55 -19.71 -1.42
CA ILE A 320 25.38 -20.22 -0.05
C ILE A 320 25.27 -19.03 0.89
N TYR A 321 24.04 -18.63 1.21
CA TYR A 321 23.75 -17.52 2.11
C TYR A 321 24.06 -17.87 3.56
N VAL A 322 24.54 -16.88 4.31
CA VAL A 322 24.78 -16.98 5.75
C VAL A 322 23.86 -16.00 6.45
N ASP A 323 23.05 -16.50 7.37
CA ASP A 323 22.32 -15.67 8.32
C ASP A 323 23.31 -15.21 9.40
N SER A 324 23.47 -13.89 9.52
CA SER A 324 24.43 -13.22 10.39
C SER A 324 23.79 -12.51 11.57
N ASP A 325 22.46 -12.37 11.62
CA ASP A 325 21.77 -11.59 12.65
C ASP A 325 21.10 -12.45 13.75
N ALA A 326 21.13 -13.79 13.57
CA ALA A 326 20.58 -14.79 14.48
C ALA A 326 19.07 -14.65 14.72
N LEU A 327 18.38 -13.88 13.86
CA LEU A 327 16.94 -13.74 13.83
C LEU A 327 16.39 -14.57 12.67
N ASP A 328 15.41 -15.42 12.96
CA ASP A 328 14.66 -16.08 11.90
C ASP A 328 13.58 -15.13 11.38
N GLY A 329 13.98 -14.19 10.51
CA GLY A 329 13.09 -13.18 9.93
C GLY A 329 11.86 -13.78 9.26
N ARG A 330 12.03 -14.92 8.58
CA ARG A 330 10.91 -15.67 7.97
C ARG A 330 9.93 -16.15 9.04
N ALA A 331 10.40 -16.82 10.09
CA ALA A 331 9.54 -17.29 11.17
C ALA A 331 8.81 -16.13 11.88
N LEU A 332 9.47 -14.99 12.07
CA LEU A 332 8.85 -13.80 12.65
C LEU A 332 7.73 -13.24 11.75
N ILE A 333 7.95 -13.13 10.43
CA ILE A 333 6.92 -12.69 9.48
C ILE A 333 5.74 -13.68 9.46
N GLU A 334 6.02 -14.99 9.42
CA GLU A 334 4.98 -16.03 9.43
C GLU A 334 4.17 -16.01 10.75
N GLN A 335 4.82 -15.76 11.89
CA GLN A 335 4.16 -15.60 13.18
C GLN A 335 3.23 -14.37 13.20
N LYS A 336 3.70 -13.22 12.68
CA LYS A 336 2.88 -12.01 12.56
C LYS A 336 1.68 -12.25 11.64
N LEU A 337 1.91 -12.87 10.49
CA LEU A 337 0.86 -13.21 9.53
C LEU A 337 -0.24 -14.07 10.16
N ALA A 338 0.14 -15.06 10.98
CA ALA A 338 -0.82 -15.89 11.71
C ALA A 338 -1.68 -15.07 12.69
N LYS A 339 -1.10 -14.10 13.41
CA LYS A 339 -1.85 -13.19 14.28
C LYS A 339 -2.81 -12.29 13.49
N CYS A 340 -2.37 -11.76 12.35
CA CYS A 340 -3.23 -10.96 11.47
C CYS A 340 -4.43 -11.78 10.96
N ARG A 341 -4.22 -13.04 10.55
CA ARG A 341 -5.31 -13.97 10.17
C ARG A 341 -6.30 -14.18 11.30
N GLU A 342 -5.81 -14.52 12.49
CA GLU A 342 -6.65 -14.77 13.65
C GLU A 342 -7.48 -13.53 14.00
N TYR A 343 -6.87 -12.35 14.01
CA TYR A 343 -7.53 -11.09 14.29
C TYR A 343 -8.66 -10.78 13.29
N LEU A 344 -8.35 -10.78 11.99
CA LEU A 344 -9.34 -10.48 10.94
C LEU A 344 -10.49 -11.48 10.94
N MET A 345 -10.19 -12.76 11.11
CA MET A 345 -11.22 -13.80 11.17
C MET A 345 -12.10 -13.67 12.43
N THR A 346 -11.48 -13.44 13.59
CA THR A 346 -12.20 -13.40 14.87
C THR A 346 -13.12 -12.20 15.00
N TYR A 347 -12.65 -11.02 14.58
CA TYR A 347 -13.35 -9.76 14.85
C TYR A 347 -14.17 -9.23 13.67
N PHE A 348 -13.83 -9.63 12.45
CA PHE A 348 -14.46 -9.11 11.24
C PHE A 348 -14.96 -10.20 10.29
N ALA A 349 -14.80 -11.48 10.66
CA ALA A 349 -15.14 -12.63 9.81
C ALA A 349 -14.46 -12.60 8.42
N ILE A 350 -13.27 -11.97 8.35
CA ILE A 350 -12.47 -11.89 7.14
C ILE A 350 -11.45 -13.02 7.17
N ASP A 351 -11.63 -14.03 6.31
CA ASP A 351 -10.58 -14.99 5.98
C ASP A 351 -9.56 -14.28 5.08
N MET A 352 -8.37 -14.03 5.60
CA MET A 352 -7.34 -13.26 4.91
C MET A 352 -6.76 -13.98 3.69
N ASP A 353 -6.78 -15.32 3.66
CA ASP A 353 -6.30 -16.10 2.53
C ASP A 353 -7.36 -16.10 1.41
N ASP A 354 -8.65 -16.11 1.77
CA ASP A 354 -9.74 -15.91 0.80
C ASP A 354 -9.77 -14.47 0.28
N LEU A 355 -9.52 -13.48 1.13
CA LEU A 355 -9.37 -12.07 0.74
C LEU A 355 -8.26 -11.92 -0.30
N ARG A 356 -7.07 -12.47 -0.03
CA ARG A 356 -5.96 -12.48 -0.98
C ARG A 356 -6.34 -13.16 -2.30
N ARG A 357 -7.05 -14.29 -2.24
CA ARG A 357 -7.50 -14.99 -3.46
C ARG A 357 -8.47 -14.16 -4.29
N GLU A 358 -9.41 -13.47 -3.64
CA GLU A 358 -10.37 -12.60 -4.33
C GLU A 358 -9.68 -11.37 -4.96
N VAL A 359 -8.78 -10.72 -4.23
CA VAL A 359 -7.96 -9.61 -4.75
C VAL A 359 -7.19 -10.06 -5.99
N LEU A 360 -6.39 -11.12 -5.86
CA LEU A 360 -5.58 -11.63 -6.97
C LEU A 360 -6.43 -12.14 -8.13
N GLY A 361 -7.59 -12.75 -7.85
CA GLY A 361 -8.54 -13.23 -8.84
C GLY A 361 -9.24 -12.13 -9.63
N LYS A 362 -9.31 -10.90 -9.10
CA LYS A 362 -9.76 -9.72 -9.85
C LYS A 362 -8.63 -9.02 -10.60
N MET A 363 -7.40 -9.09 -10.09
CA MET A 363 -6.22 -8.51 -10.73
C MET A 363 -5.70 -9.35 -11.92
N TYR A 364 -5.70 -10.67 -11.78
CA TYR A 364 -5.06 -11.59 -12.71
C TYR A 364 -6.01 -12.67 -13.21
N VAL A 365 -5.73 -13.19 -14.40
CA VAL A 365 -6.36 -14.43 -14.86
C VAL A 365 -5.91 -15.55 -13.95
N VAL A 366 -6.85 -16.38 -13.48
CA VAL A 366 -6.58 -17.51 -12.60
C VAL A 366 -6.90 -18.84 -13.26
N ASP A 367 -6.22 -19.90 -12.83
CA ASP A 367 -6.48 -21.28 -13.22
C ASP A 367 -7.72 -21.85 -12.51
N ALA A 368 -7.98 -23.14 -12.70
CA ALA A 368 -9.12 -23.83 -12.09
C ALA A 368 -9.03 -23.92 -10.55
N ASP A 369 -7.83 -23.79 -9.99
CA ASP A 369 -7.56 -23.83 -8.56
C ASP A 369 -7.52 -22.42 -7.94
N GLY A 370 -7.71 -21.37 -8.77
CA GLY A 370 -7.71 -19.97 -8.34
C GLY A 370 -6.33 -19.35 -8.25
N ASN A 371 -5.29 -19.98 -8.80
CA ASN A 371 -3.94 -19.44 -8.82
C ASN A 371 -3.76 -18.51 -10.03
N PRO A 372 -3.16 -17.32 -9.86
CA PRO A 372 -2.81 -16.46 -10.98
C PRO A 372 -1.96 -17.18 -12.04
N VAL A 373 -2.26 -16.92 -13.31
CA VAL A 373 -1.61 -17.58 -14.46
C VAL A 373 -0.54 -16.67 -15.05
N MET A 374 0.64 -17.24 -15.30
CA MET A 374 1.74 -16.56 -15.99
C MET A 374 1.79 -16.89 -17.48
N GLN A 375 2.17 -15.90 -18.27
CA GLN A 375 2.53 -16.00 -19.68
C GLN A 375 3.78 -15.14 -19.92
N ASP A 376 4.80 -15.69 -20.57
CA ASP A 376 6.05 -14.99 -20.90
C ASP A 376 6.70 -14.30 -19.67
N ASP A 377 6.82 -15.04 -18.57
CA ASP A 377 7.39 -14.61 -17.28
C ASP A 377 6.63 -13.45 -16.59
N ALA A 378 5.39 -13.17 -16.99
CA ALA A 378 4.54 -12.16 -16.37
C ALA A 378 3.13 -12.70 -16.09
N TYR A 379 2.50 -12.19 -15.04
CA TYR A 379 1.10 -12.49 -14.76
C TYR A 379 0.17 -11.85 -15.77
N ILE A 380 -0.83 -12.61 -16.23
CA ILE A 380 -1.81 -12.13 -17.20
C ILE A 380 -2.77 -11.15 -16.52
N ASN A 381 -2.63 -9.86 -16.82
CA ASN A 381 -3.50 -8.81 -16.31
C ASN A 381 -4.95 -9.03 -16.78
N LYS A 382 -5.87 -9.23 -15.82
CA LYS A 382 -7.29 -9.52 -16.06
C LYS A 382 -8.05 -8.33 -16.63
N LEU A 383 -7.65 -7.11 -16.26
CA LEU A 383 -8.30 -5.88 -16.73
C LEU A 383 -8.27 -5.76 -18.25
N LEU A 384 -7.22 -6.29 -18.88
CA LEU A 384 -7.00 -6.25 -20.32
C LEU A 384 -7.63 -7.44 -21.07
N GLN A 385 -8.20 -8.40 -20.34
CA GLN A 385 -8.81 -9.57 -20.95
C GLN A 385 -10.25 -9.31 -21.38
N PRO A 386 -10.75 -10.00 -22.42
CA PRO A 386 -12.15 -9.90 -22.79
C PRO A 386 -13.09 -10.34 -21.67
N THR A 387 -14.26 -9.72 -21.59
CA THR A 387 -15.31 -10.16 -20.68
C THR A 387 -15.92 -11.49 -21.12
N VAL A 388 -16.49 -12.23 -20.16
CA VAL A 388 -17.21 -13.49 -20.46
C VAL A 388 -18.48 -13.24 -21.29
N SER A 389 -19.15 -12.10 -21.07
CA SER A 389 -20.39 -11.74 -21.75
C SER A 389 -20.18 -11.18 -23.16
N ASP A 390 -19.07 -10.47 -23.39
CA ASP A 390 -18.73 -9.88 -24.68
C ASP A 390 -17.21 -10.00 -24.92
N PRO A 391 -16.77 -10.87 -25.85
CA PRO A 391 -15.35 -11.08 -26.12
C PRO A 391 -14.70 -9.92 -26.89
N THR A 392 -15.45 -8.89 -27.29
CA THR A 392 -14.93 -7.70 -27.97
C THR A 392 -14.61 -6.56 -27.00
N VAL A 393 -15.03 -6.68 -25.74
CA VAL A 393 -14.88 -5.66 -24.70
C VAL A 393 -13.96 -6.19 -23.60
N THR A 394 -12.94 -5.43 -23.23
CA THR A 394 -12.07 -5.78 -22.12
C THR A 394 -12.77 -5.58 -20.77
N VAL A 395 -12.27 -6.20 -19.71
CA VAL A 395 -12.80 -5.99 -18.35
C VAL A 395 -12.76 -4.51 -17.98
N ILE A 396 -11.65 -3.79 -18.21
CA ILE A 396 -11.57 -2.35 -17.89
C ILE A 396 -12.56 -1.50 -18.70
N ASP A 397 -12.78 -1.80 -19.98
CA ASP A 397 -13.75 -1.06 -20.79
C ASP A 397 -15.19 -1.33 -20.35
N SER A 398 -15.48 -2.56 -19.92
CA SER A 398 -16.76 -2.90 -19.30
C SER A 398 -16.99 -2.15 -18.00
N LEU A 399 -15.95 -2.01 -17.17
CA LEU A 399 -16.01 -1.19 -15.94
C LEU A 399 -16.27 0.29 -16.25
N ARG A 400 -15.54 0.88 -17.21
CA ARG A 400 -15.76 2.27 -17.66
C ARG A 400 -17.18 2.50 -18.18
N THR A 401 -17.76 1.50 -18.83
CA THR A 401 -19.14 1.57 -19.34
C THR A 401 -20.17 1.75 -18.22
N GLN A 402 -19.85 1.35 -16.97
CA GLN A 402 -20.72 1.59 -15.82
C GLN A 402 -20.89 3.07 -15.48
N VAL A 403 -19.93 3.91 -15.90
CA VAL A 403 -19.98 5.37 -15.80
C VAL A 403 -20.67 5.95 -17.03
N THR A 404 -20.19 5.63 -18.23
CA THR A 404 -20.69 6.26 -19.47
C THR A 404 -22.15 5.94 -19.76
N ARG A 405 -22.72 4.84 -19.26
CA ARG A 405 -24.17 4.56 -19.36
C ARG A 405 -25.07 5.66 -18.78
N PHE A 406 -24.55 6.55 -17.95
CA PHE A 406 -25.30 7.69 -17.41
C PHE A 406 -25.34 8.89 -18.37
N GLU A 407 -24.60 8.88 -19.48
CA GLU A 407 -24.71 9.88 -20.55
C GLU A 407 -26.12 9.86 -21.16
N ASP A 408 -26.61 8.67 -21.53
CA ASP A 408 -27.98 8.48 -22.05
C ASP A 408 -29.05 8.95 -21.05
N TYR A 409 -28.80 8.75 -19.75
CA TYR A 409 -29.69 9.20 -18.69
C TYR A 409 -29.71 10.74 -18.59
N ALA A 410 -28.56 11.39 -18.76
CA ALA A 410 -28.45 12.84 -18.80
C ALA A 410 -29.28 13.43 -19.95
N GLU A 411 -29.15 12.86 -21.15
CA GLU A 411 -29.91 13.28 -22.33
C GLU A 411 -31.42 13.13 -22.13
N GLN A 412 -31.86 12.02 -21.53
CA GLN A 412 -33.28 11.80 -21.21
C GLN A 412 -33.80 12.85 -20.21
N LEU A 413 -33.04 13.18 -19.17
CA LEU A 413 -33.43 14.20 -18.18
C LEU A 413 -33.51 15.60 -18.80
N GLN A 414 -32.56 15.95 -19.68
CA GLN A 414 -32.58 17.24 -20.39
C GLN A 414 -33.80 17.35 -21.30
N ASN A 415 -34.14 16.28 -22.03
CA ASN A 415 -35.30 16.25 -22.92
C ASN A 415 -36.66 16.31 -22.18
N GLN A 416 -36.70 15.94 -20.90
CA GLN A 416 -37.90 16.08 -20.06
C GLN A 416 -38.06 17.49 -19.46
N GLN A 417 -37.01 18.30 -19.47
CA GLN A 417 -37.01 19.68 -18.95
C GLN A 417 -37.30 20.74 -20.04
N GLN A 418 -37.35 20.33 -21.31
CA GLN A 418 -37.78 21.13 -22.47
C GLN A 418 -39.25 20.90 -22.79
#